data_AF-A0A5E4ERP9-F1
#
_entry.id   AF-A0A5E4ERP9-F1
#
_cell.length_a   1.000
_cell.length_b   1.000
_cell.length_c   1.000
_cell.angle_alpha   90.00
_cell.angle_beta   90.00
_cell.angle_gamma   90.00
#
_symmetry.space_group_name_H-M   'P 1'
#
loop_
_entity.id
_entity.type
_entity.pdbx_description
1 polymer ?
#
loop_
_entity_poly.entity_id
_entity_poly.type
_entity_poly.pdbx_seq_one_letter_code
_entity_poly.pdbx_strand_id
1 'polypeptide(L)'
;ADLEGLTCPVSIEEIKNSVFAIGRLKTPGPDGFPALFYQDYWGVCYDDIISFVQDCFNTATLPDHLNETLIALVPKVERPMFMNQLRPISLCNTLYKVVSKILVARLRPCMTKLVSPNQVSFVPGRQITDNIIVAQEVLHKFKNAKGKKGFIAWKIDLSKAYDRMQWPFIREVLWEYKAILNGELTDSFSPQCGIRQGDPLSPYIFVLCMEKLSHLIQQKIHDRAWKSVQICQGGPHISHLFFADDLILFGEATIDQAWLMKQCLDDFCQLSGQCVSFEKSMICVSPNTCSDLANSIATISGSPLTASLGKYLGVPLIHTRVSKQTYQEVIAKAQKRLASWKSHTLSMAGRITLLQSVTAAIPIYTMQTAKLPMSVCDKLDQLNRNFLWGHTSNTSKIHLVNWEQVCKPKIVGGLGIKRSAWMNQALLAKTGWRLLQHEQGLWSQ
;
A
#
# COMPACT_ATOMS: atom_id res chain seq x y z
N ALA A 1 -16.52 -3.60 -20.35
CA ALA A 1 -15.39 -2.66 -20.54
C ALA A 1 -14.86 -2.85 -21.96
N ASP A 2 -14.07 -1.92 -22.50
CA ASP A 2 -13.36 -2.17 -23.75
C ASP A 2 -12.20 -3.14 -23.46
N LEU A 3 -12.51 -4.44 -23.57
CA LEU A 3 -11.58 -5.54 -23.34
C LEU A 3 -10.85 -5.92 -24.63
N GLU A 4 -11.14 -5.26 -25.76
CA GLU A 4 -10.54 -5.52 -27.06
C GLU A 4 -9.05 -5.18 -27.04
N GLY A 5 -8.68 -4.09 -26.36
CA GLY A 5 -7.29 -3.69 -26.10
C GLY A 5 -6.46 -4.65 -25.23
N LEU A 6 -7.07 -5.67 -24.60
CA LEU A 6 -6.32 -6.78 -23.97
C LEU A 6 -5.91 -7.85 -24.99
N THR A 7 -6.63 -7.95 -26.10
CA THR A 7 -6.54 -9.02 -27.12
C THR A 7 -6.03 -8.55 -28.47
N CYS A 8 -5.83 -7.25 -28.69
CA CYS A 8 -5.18 -6.75 -29.89
C CYS A 8 -3.73 -7.26 -30.00
N PRO A 9 -3.16 -7.39 -31.22
CA PRO A 9 -1.74 -7.70 -31.39
C PRO A 9 -0.83 -6.72 -30.64
N VAL A 10 0.36 -7.15 -30.23
CA VAL A 10 1.32 -6.27 -29.54
C VAL A 10 2.08 -5.41 -30.54
N SER A 11 2.01 -4.09 -30.33
CA SER A 11 2.72 -3.12 -31.15
C SER A 11 4.19 -2.97 -30.75
N ILE A 12 5.03 -2.64 -31.74
CA ILE A 12 6.45 -2.29 -31.56
C ILE A 12 6.63 -1.17 -30.53
N GLU A 13 5.72 -0.19 -30.51
CA GLU A 13 5.77 0.93 -29.58
C GLU A 13 5.50 0.49 -28.13
N GLU A 14 4.52 -0.40 -27.88
CA GLU A 14 4.28 -0.98 -26.55
C GLU A 14 5.51 -1.74 -26.03
N ILE A 15 6.19 -2.49 -26.90
CA ILE A 15 7.41 -3.25 -26.56
C ILE A 15 8.53 -2.29 -26.15
N LYS A 16 8.84 -1.31 -27.00
CA LYS A 16 9.87 -0.29 -26.74
C LYS A 16 9.56 0.49 -25.45
N ASN A 17 8.33 0.99 -25.30
CA ASN A 17 7.93 1.73 -24.11
C ASN A 17 8.03 0.87 -22.84
N SER A 18 7.73 -0.42 -22.92
CA SER A 18 7.86 -1.35 -21.79
C SER A 18 9.32 -1.57 -21.38
N VAL A 19 10.23 -1.80 -22.34
CA VAL A 19 11.68 -1.93 -22.13
C VAL A 19 12.26 -0.66 -21.48
N PHE A 20 12.03 0.51 -22.07
CA PHE A 20 12.59 1.78 -21.60
C PHE A 20 12.00 2.26 -20.28
N ALA A 21 10.77 1.85 -19.95
CA ALA A 21 10.19 2.15 -18.64
C ALA A 21 10.75 1.27 -17.51
N ILE A 22 11.55 0.21 -17.78
CA ILE A 22 12.22 -0.55 -16.71
C ILE A 22 13.44 0.24 -16.24
N GLY A 23 13.63 0.36 -14.93
CA GLY A 23 14.78 1.11 -14.39
C GLY A 23 16.10 0.44 -14.78
N ARG A 24 16.98 1.18 -15.46
CA ARG A 24 18.29 0.74 -16.00
C ARG A 24 19.04 -0.24 -15.11
N LEU A 25 19.26 0.14 -13.84
CA LEU A 25 20.03 -0.63 -12.85
C LEU A 25 19.17 -1.50 -11.93
N LYS A 26 18.00 -1.96 -12.39
CA LYS A 26 17.23 -3.00 -11.68
C LYS A 26 17.96 -4.33 -11.81
N THR A 27 18.04 -5.07 -10.69
CA THR A 27 18.65 -6.40 -10.65
C THR A 27 18.02 -7.33 -11.70
N PRO A 28 18.83 -8.01 -12.51
CA PRO A 28 18.37 -8.97 -13.52
C PRO A 28 17.83 -10.26 -12.89
N GLY A 29 17.41 -11.20 -13.74
CA GLY A 29 17.10 -12.57 -13.31
C GLY A 29 18.31 -13.49 -13.45
N PRO A 30 18.09 -14.82 -13.53
CA PRO A 30 19.12 -15.80 -13.87
C PRO A 30 19.98 -15.44 -15.10
N ASP A 31 19.40 -14.76 -16.10
CA ASP A 31 20.06 -14.34 -17.33
C ASP A 31 21.23 -13.36 -17.12
N GLY A 32 21.28 -12.68 -15.98
CA GLY A 32 22.31 -11.67 -15.67
C GLY A 32 22.19 -10.36 -16.45
N PHE A 33 21.21 -10.19 -17.36
CA PHE A 33 21.11 -9.03 -18.25
C PHE A 33 20.19 -7.93 -17.67
N PRO A 34 20.74 -6.80 -17.16
CA PRO A 34 19.93 -5.71 -16.64
C PRO A 34 19.26 -4.92 -17.79
N ALA A 35 18.19 -4.18 -17.46
CA ALA A 35 17.51 -3.32 -18.45
C ALA A 35 18.42 -2.28 -19.13
N LEU A 36 19.51 -1.87 -18.46
CA LEU A 36 20.58 -1.07 -19.04
C LEU A 36 21.11 -1.63 -20.37
N PHE A 37 21.35 -2.95 -20.44
CA PHE A 37 21.90 -3.61 -21.63
C PHE A 37 20.98 -3.43 -22.83
N TYR A 38 19.71 -3.82 -22.70
CA TYR A 38 18.72 -3.71 -23.78
C TYR A 38 18.38 -2.27 -24.17
N GLN A 39 18.53 -1.31 -23.26
CA GLN A 39 18.28 0.11 -23.55
C GLN A 39 19.44 0.77 -24.30
N ASP A 40 20.69 0.45 -23.95
CA ASP A 40 21.87 1.05 -24.56
C ASP A 40 22.24 0.35 -25.89
N TYR A 41 22.00 -0.96 -26.00
CA TYR A 41 22.17 -1.74 -27.22
C TYR A 41 20.85 -1.95 -27.99
N TRP A 42 19.85 -1.08 -27.78
CA TRP A 42 18.52 -1.20 -28.40
C TRP A 42 18.60 -1.36 -29.92
N GLY A 43 19.45 -0.58 -30.60
CA GLY A 43 19.61 -0.65 -32.06
C GLY A 43 20.25 -1.94 -32.60
N VAL A 44 20.73 -2.83 -31.72
CA VAL A 44 21.27 -4.15 -32.07
C VAL A 44 20.26 -5.25 -31.75
N CYS A 45 19.64 -5.20 -30.57
CA CYS A 45 18.71 -6.24 -30.11
C CYS A 45 17.24 -5.99 -30.49
N TYR A 46 16.95 -4.92 -31.24
CA TYR A 46 15.59 -4.45 -31.57
C TYR A 46 14.70 -5.54 -32.16
N ASP A 47 15.14 -6.14 -33.27
CA ASP A 47 14.35 -7.12 -34.03
C ASP A 47 14.14 -8.40 -33.22
N ASP A 48 15.18 -8.89 -32.54
CA ASP A 48 15.11 -10.08 -31.67
C ASP A 48 14.09 -9.90 -30.54
N ILE A 49 14.12 -8.75 -29.85
CA ILE A 49 13.19 -8.45 -28.74
C ILE A 49 11.75 -8.34 -29.27
N ILE A 50 11.56 -7.79 -30.47
CA ILE A 50 10.23 -7.63 -31.06
C ILE A 50 9.65 -8.97 -31.48
N SER A 51 10.39 -9.80 -32.22
CA SER A 51 9.96 -11.16 -32.57
C SER A 51 9.63 -11.92 -31.29
N PHE A 52 10.57 -11.99 -30.35
CA PHE A 52 10.39 -12.67 -29.07
C PHE A 52 9.09 -12.28 -28.35
N VAL A 53 8.84 -10.98 -28.18
CA VAL A 53 7.64 -10.53 -27.46
C VAL A 53 6.37 -10.79 -28.28
N GLN A 54 6.38 -10.55 -29.59
CA GLN A 54 5.21 -10.81 -30.44
C GLN A 54 4.86 -12.29 -30.47
N ASP A 55 5.87 -13.15 -30.63
CA ASP A 55 5.73 -14.60 -30.58
C ASP A 55 5.09 -15.04 -29.25
N CYS A 56 5.60 -14.56 -28.10
CA CYS A 56 5.02 -14.86 -26.79
C CYS A 56 3.52 -14.53 -26.66
N PHE A 57 3.07 -13.42 -27.26
CA PHE A 57 1.65 -13.03 -27.23
C PHE A 57 0.81 -13.78 -28.27
N ASN A 58 1.39 -14.17 -29.41
CA ASN A 58 0.72 -14.91 -30.47
C ASN A 58 0.53 -16.40 -30.11
N THR A 59 1.52 -17.02 -29.49
CA THR A 59 1.49 -18.44 -29.07
C THR A 59 0.93 -18.66 -27.67
N ALA A 60 0.86 -17.60 -26.86
CA ALA A 60 0.63 -17.65 -25.42
C ALA A 60 1.65 -18.53 -24.64
N THR A 61 2.87 -18.69 -25.18
CA THR A 61 3.97 -19.44 -24.54
C THR A 61 5.16 -18.53 -24.25
N LEU A 62 5.92 -18.83 -23.21
CA LEU A 62 7.15 -18.13 -22.86
C LEU A 62 8.27 -19.17 -22.70
N PRO A 63 9.46 -18.98 -23.29
CA PRO A 63 10.57 -19.92 -23.17
C PRO A 63 10.96 -20.17 -21.71
N ASP A 64 11.10 -21.43 -21.31
CA ASP A 64 11.28 -21.83 -19.91
C ASP A 64 12.41 -21.09 -19.21
N HIS A 65 13.58 -20.96 -19.87
CA HIS A 65 14.75 -20.25 -19.36
C HIS A 65 14.50 -18.77 -19.05
N LEU A 66 13.56 -18.11 -19.75
CA LEU A 66 13.16 -16.74 -19.43
C LEU A 66 12.15 -16.69 -18.27
N ASN A 67 11.41 -17.76 -18.02
CA ASN A 67 10.49 -17.86 -16.89
C ASN A 67 11.20 -18.15 -15.56
N GLU A 68 12.41 -18.71 -15.60
CA GLU A 68 13.27 -18.93 -14.43
C GLU A 68 13.45 -17.63 -13.60
N THR A 69 13.54 -17.79 -12.29
CA THR A 69 13.51 -16.66 -11.34
C THR A 69 14.35 -16.98 -10.11
N LEU A 70 15.29 -16.09 -9.75
CA LEU A 70 16.02 -16.21 -8.48
C LEU A 70 15.17 -15.65 -7.34
N ILE A 71 15.16 -16.31 -6.17
CA ILE A 71 14.49 -15.81 -4.97
C ILE A 71 15.51 -15.19 -4.02
N ALA A 72 15.48 -13.86 -3.88
CA ALA A 72 16.29 -13.13 -2.92
C ALA A 72 15.51 -12.91 -1.60
N LEU A 73 16.11 -13.23 -0.45
CA LEU A 73 15.47 -13.05 0.86
C LEU A 73 15.84 -11.69 1.47
N VAL A 74 14.87 -10.78 1.56
CA VAL A 74 15.05 -9.43 2.13
C VAL A 74 14.60 -9.38 3.59
N PRO A 75 15.43 -8.93 4.55
CA PRO A 75 15.03 -8.78 5.95
C PRO A 75 13.86 -7.80 6.16
N LYS A 76 12.83 -8.23 6.91
CA LYS A 76 11.74 -7.36 7.39
C LYS A 76 12.10 -6.62 8.69
N VAL A 77 13.10 -7.11 9.42
CA VAL A 77 13.58 -6.59 10.71
C VAL A 77 15.11 -6.49 10.70
N GLU A 78 15.69 -5.69 11.61
CA GLU A 78 17.15 -5.43 11.63
C GLU A 78 18.01 -6.67 11.87
N ARG A 79 17.48 -7.70 12.56
CA ARG A 79 18.16 -8.97 12.86
C ARG A 79 17.16 -10.13 12.68
N PRO A 80 17.00 -10.68 11.47
CA PRO A 80 16.10 -11.80 11.25
C PRO A 80 16.73 -13.09 11.80
N MET A 81 15.97 -13.81 12.63
CA MET A 81 16.33 -15.14 13.15
C MET A 81 15.44 -16.26 12.56
N PHE A 82 14.32 -15.89 11.92
CA PHE A 82 13.31 -16.83 11.43
C PHE A 82 12.86 -16.50 10.00
N MET A 83 12.49 -17.51 9.21
CA MET A 83 12.05 -17.34 7.81
C MET A 83 10.83 -16.41 7.65
N ASN A 84 9.93 -16.34 8.64
CA ASN A 84 8.79 -15.42 8.61
C ASN A 84 9.19 -13.92 8.72
N GLN A 85 10.40 -13.64 9.23
CA GLN A 85 11.02 -12.32 9.30
C GLN A 85 11.80 -11.95 8.02
N LEU A 86 11.87 -12.87 7.05
CA LEU A 86 12.38 -12.59 5.70
C LEU A 86 11.20 -12.39 4.75
N ARG A 87 11.41 -11.61 3.69
CA ARG A 87 10.47 -11.39 2.58
C ARG A 87 11.12 -11.93 1.31
N PRO A 88 10.60 -13.01 0.69
CA PRO A 88 11.11 -13.45 -0.60
C PRO A 88 10.85 -12.37 -1.65
N ILE A 89 11.79 -12.20 -2.58
CA ILE A 89 11.69 -11.30 -3.72
C ILE A 89 12.04 -12.09 -4.98
N SER A 90 11.10 -12.15 -5.91
CA SER A 90 11.28 -12.79 -7.23
C SER A 90 12.09 -11.88 -8.15
N LEU A 91 13.30 -12.30 -8.49
CA LEU A 91 14.18 -11.67 -9.48
C LEU A 91 13.98 -12.37 -10.84
N CYS A 92 12.94 -11.96 -11.57
CA CYS A 92 12.65 -12.49 -12.90
C CYS A 92 13.59 -11.89 -13.96
N ASN A 93 13.80 -12.60 -15.08
CA ASN A 93 14.57 -12.10 -16.22
C ASN A 93 14.02 -10.79 -16.80
N THR A 94 14.87 -10.00 -17.47
CA THR A 94 14.46 -8.67 -17.93
C THR A 94 13.45 -8.76 -19.06
N LEU A 95 13.60 -9.69 -20.00
CA LEU A 95 12.64 -9.89 -21.10
C LEU A 95 11.27 -10.40 -20.60
N TYR A 96 11.25 -11.27 -19.59
CA TYR A 96 10.00 -11.64 -18.89
C TYR A 96 9.30 -10.41 -18.30
N LYS A 97 10.06 -9.51 -17.65
CA LYS A 97 9.52 -8.25 -17.10
C LYS A 97 8.97 -7.32 -18.20
N VAL A 98 9.41 -7.42 -19.46
CA VAL A 98 8.81 -6.69 -20.60
C VAL A 98 7.41 -7.24 -20.89
N VAL A 99 7.28 -8.56 -21.08
CA VAL A 99 5.99 -9.23 -21.35
C VAL A 99 4.98 -8.96 -20.24
N SER A 100 5.36 -9.20 -18.97
CA SER A 100 4.54 -8.92 -17.79
C SER A 100 4.09 -7.44 -17.71
N LYS A 101 4.95 -6.52 -18.14
CA LYS A 101 4.64 -5.09 -18.11
C LYS A 101 3.72 -4.63 -19.23
N ILE A 102 3.73 -5.27 -20.39
CA ILE A 102 2.74 -5.04 -21.46
C ILE A 102 1.37 -5.52 -20.97
N LEU A 103 1.28 -6.70 -20.34
CA LEU A 103 0.06 -7.20 -19.70
C LEU A 103 -0.46 -6.20 -18.65
N VAL A 104 0.41 -5.66 -17.79
CA VAL A 104 0.05 -4.60 -16.83
C VAL A 104 -0.40 -3.32 -17.54
N ALA A 105 0.27 -2.88 -18.61
CA ALA A 105 -0.09 -1.66 -19.32
C ALA A 105 -1.51 -1.74 -19.91
N ARG A 106 -1.93 -2.91 -20.40
CA ARG A 106 -3.26 -3.18 -20.94
C ARG A 106 -4.32 -3.45 -19.86
N LEU A 107 -3.95 -4.13 -18.77
CA LEU A 107 -4.85 -4.41 -17.64
C LEU A 107 -5.16 -3.16 -16.79
N ARG A 108 -4.15 -2.31 -16.56
CA ARG A 108 -4.22 -1.17 -15.64
C ARG A 108 -5.37 -0.19 -15.94
N PRO A 109 -5.68 0.19 -17.20
CA PRO A 109 -6.88 1.00 -17.54
C PRO A 109 -8.21 0.33 -17.20
N CYS A 110 -8.27 -1.00 -17.17
CA CYS A 110 -9.49 -1.76 -16.85
C CYS A 110 -9.74 -1.87 -15.33
N MET A 111 -8.71 -1.75 -14.49
CA MET A 111 -8.79 -1.97 -13.04
C MET A 111 -9.87 -1.12 -12.34
N THR A 112 -10.10 0.13 -12.77
CA THR A 112 -11.13 1.00 -12.19
C THR A 112 -12.56 0.49 -12.42
N LYS A 113 -12.77 -0.38 -13.43
CA LYS A 113 -14.05 -1.01 -13.78
C LYS A 113 -14.19 -2.43 -13.23
N LEU A 114 -13.08 -3.10 -12.94
CA LEU A 114 -13.04 -4.48 -12.42
C LEU A 114 -13.03 -4.58 -10.89
N VAL A 115 -12.75 -3.47 -10.19
CA VAL A 115 -12.48 -3.45 -8.74
C VAL A 115 -13.36 -2.39 -8.08
N SER A 116 -14.14 -2.77 -7.06
CA SER A 116 -15.02 -1.89 -6.27
C SER A 116 -14.26 -0.70 -5.67
N PRO A 117 -14.94 0.42 -5.36
CA PRO A 117 -14.31 1.60 -4.75
C PRO A 117 -13.70 1.32 -3.36
N ASN A 118 -14.04 0.21 -2.70
CA ASN A 118 -13.54 -0.19 -1.39
C ASN A 118 -12.09 -0.72 -1.40
N GLN A 119 -11.55 -1.09 -2.58
CA GLN A 119 -10.18 -1.55 -2.75
C GLN A 119 -9.34 -0.48 -3.45
N VAL A 120 -8.38 0.11 -2.73
CA VAL A 120 -7.61 1.28 -3.20
C VAL A 120 -6.24 0.90 -3.78
N SER A 121 -5.70 -0.27 -3.46
CA SER A 121 -4.31 -0.62 -3.85
C SER A 121 -4.19 -0.96 -5.34
N PHE A 122 -3.09 -0.52 -5.96
CA PHE A 122 -2.73 -0.72 -7.38
C PHE A 122 -3.75 -0.27 -8.45
N VAL A 123 -4.85 0.37 -8.08
CA VAL A 123 -5.84 0.93 -9.04
C VAL A 123 -5.48 2.38 -9.42
N PRO A 124 -5.46 2.75 -10.72
CA PRO A 124 -5.20 4.13 -11.15
C PRO A 124 -6.18 5.14 -10.54
N GLY A 125 -5.68 6.34 -10.21
CA GLY A 125 -6.46 7.43 -9.64
C GLY A 125 -6.72 7.32 -8.13
N ARG A 126 -6.83 6.11 -7.58
CA ARG A 126 -7.08 5.89 -6.14
C ARG A 126 -5.82 6.19 -5.32
N GLN A 127 -5.95 6.94 -4.22
CA GLN A 127 -4.81 7.31 -3.37
C GLN A 127 -4.89 6.60 -2.02
N ILE A 128 -3.76 6.09 -1.52
CA ILE A 128 -3.66 5.40 -0.22
C ILE A 128 -4.20 6.24 0.95
N THR A 129 -4.13 7.57 0.83
CA THR A 129 -4.68 8.55 1.76
C THR A 129 -6.20 8.43 1.95
N ASP A 130 -6.90 7.97 0.93
CA ASP A 130 -8.36 7.99 0.85
C ASP A 130 -8.94 6.95 1.81
N ASN A 131 -8.40 5.74 1.81
CA ASN A 131 -8.70 4.70 2.81
C ASN A 131 -8.35 5.13 4.23
N ILE A 132 -7.27 5.91 4.43
CA ILE A 132 -6.87 6.40 5.77
C ILE A 132 -7.91 7.40 6.29
N ILE A 133 -8.39 8.31 5.43
CA ILE A 133 -9.44 9.29 5.77
C ILE A 133 -10.74 8.56 6.13
N VAL A 134 -11.21 7.63 5.29
CA VAL A 134 -12.45 6.88 5.57
C VAL A 134 -12.33 6.08 6.87
N ALA A 135 -11.20 5.40 7.10
CA ALA A 135 -10.98 4.66 8.35
C ALA A 135 -10.97 5.59 9.58
N GLN A 136 -10.39 6.80 9.47
CA GLN A 136 -10.39 7.78 10.56
C GLN A 136 -11.80 8.32 10.85
N GLU A 137 -12.62 8.61 9.83
CA GLU A 137 -13.99 9.09 10.00
C GLU A 137 -14.94 8.02 10.57
N VAL A 138 -14.81 6.76 10.15
CA VAL A 138 -15.57 5.65 10.77
C VAL A 138 -15.23 5.52 12.25
N LEU A 139 -13.95 5.59 12.61
CA LEU A 139 -13.52 5.48 14.02
C LEU A 139 -13.85 6.74 14.83
N HIS A 140 -13.91 7.91 14.20
CA HIS A 140 -14.45 9.13 14.80
C HIS A 140 -15.93 8.95 15.15
N LYS A 141 -16.73 8.35 14.25
CA LYS A 141 -18.12 7.97 14.56
C LYS A 141 -18.20 7.00 15.73
N PHE A 142 -17.37 5.95 15.76
CA PHE A 142 -17.37 4.97 16.85
C PHE A 142 -17.16 5.65 18.20
N LYS A 143 -16.16 6.53 18.30
CA LYS A 143 -15.83 7.30 19.50
C LYS A 143 -17.00 8.13 20.03
N ASN A 144 -17.83 8.66 19.13
CA ASN A 144 -18.98 9.51 19.45
C ASN A 144 -20.31 8.73 19.57
N ALA A 145 -20.30 7.41 19.37
CA ALA A 145 -21.51 6.59 19.37
C ALA A 145 -22.18 6.53 20.76
N LYS A 146 -23.50 6.60 20.78
CA LYS A 146 -24.35 6.59 21.98
C LYS A 146 -25.61 5.76 21.71
N GLY A 147 -26.27 5.31 22.78
CA GLY A 147 -27.49 4.48 22.69
C GLY A 147 -27.20 3.02 22.36
N LYS A 148 -28.25 2.27 21.97
CA LYS A 148 -28.19 0.80 21.89
C LYS A 148 -27.41 0.22 20.70
N LYS A 149 -27.17 1.00 19.64
CA LYS A 149 -26.49 0.52 18.42
C LYS A 149 -24.98 0.70 18.54
N GLY A 150 -24.28 -0.37 18.89
CA GLY A 150 -22.81 -0.43 18.84
C GLY A 150 -22.29 -0.73 17.44
N PHE A 151 -20.98 -0.58 17.23
CA PHE A 151 -20.28 -0.85 15.98
C PHE A 151 -18.99 -1.63 16.21
N ILE A 152 -18.58 -2.45 15.25
CA ILE A 152 -17.33 -3.22 15.24
C ILE A 152 -16.47 -2.85 14.04
N ALA A 153 -15.16 -2.75 14.28
CA ALA A 153 -14.12 -2.55 13.29
C ALA A 153 -13.06 -3.63 13.50
N TRP A 154 -12.96 -4.54 12.55
CA TRP A 154 -12.05 -5.69 12.60
C TRP A 154 -10.92 -5.47 11.59
N LYS A 155 -9.73 -5.14 12.10
CA LYS A 155 -8.51 -5.09 11.29
C LYS A 155 -7.93 -6.49 11.19
N ILE A 156 -7.63 -6.93 9.98
CA ILE A 156 -7.22 -8.32 9.68
C ILE A 156 -5.78 -8.32 9.16
N ASP A 157 -4.99 -9.29 9.61
CA ASP A 157 -3.64 -9.57 9.13
C ASP A 157 -3.66 -10.92 8.36
N LEU A 158 -3.29 -10.91 7.08
CA LEU A 158 -3.21 -12.12 6.26
C LEU A 158 -1.83 -12.77 6.36
N SER A 159 -1.80 -14.05 6.73
CA SER A 159 -0.58 -14.84 6.90
C SER A 159 0.06 -15.16 5.56
N LYS A 160 1.17 -14.47 5.21
CA LYS A 160 1.91 -14.66 3.93
C LYS A 160 1.02 -14.46 2.70
N ALA A 161 0.31 -13.34 2.63
CA ALA A 161 -0.75 -13.11 1.65
C ALA A 161 -0.38 -13.41 0.18
N TYR A 162 0.81 -13.04 -0.28
CA TYR A 162 1.27 -13.33 -1.64
C TYR A 162 1.67 -14.80 -1.84
N ASP A 163 2.16 -15.48 -0.82
CA ASP A 163 2.71 -16.85 -0.92
C ASP A 163 1.62 -17.93 -0.82
N ARG A 164 0.40 -17.58 -0.36
CA ARG A 164 -0.70 -18.55 -0.11
C ARG A 164 -1.75 -18.68 -1.21
N MET A 165 -1.84 -17.71 -2.12
CA MET A 165 -2.93 -17.63 -3.10
C MET A 165 -3.00 -18.88 -3.98
N GLN A 166 -4.08 -19.67 -3.86
CA GLN A 166 -4.22 -20.90 -4.63
C GLN A 166 -4.42 -20.64 -6.13
N TRP A 167 -3.67 -21.36 -6.96
CA TRP A 167 -3.74 -21.23 -8.42
C TRP A 167 -5.08 -21.65 -9.04
N PRO A 168 -5.79 -22.70 -8.56
CA PRO A 168 -7.18 -22.95 -8.96
C PRO A 168 -8.08 -21.72 -8.78
N PHE A 169 -8.01 -21.06 -7.62
CA PHE A 169 -8.78 -19.85 -7.35
C PHE A 169 -8.33 -18.66 -8.20
N ILE A 170 -7.02 -18.42 -8.38
CA ILE A 170 -6.54 -17.38 -9.31
C ILE A 170 -7.09 -17.64 -10.71
N ARG A 171 -7.06 -18.90 -11.18
CA ARG A 171 -7.65 -19.27 -12.45
C ARG A 171 -9.14 -19.01 -12.47
N GLU A 172 -9.92 -19.41 -11.47
CA GLU A 172 -11.38 -19.14 -11.43
C GLU A 172 -11.69 -17.64 -11.45
N VAL A 173 -10.97 -16.84 -10.65
CA VAL A 173 -11.08 -15.37 -10.64
C VAL A 173 -10.76 -14.79 -12.01
N LEU A 174 -9.63 -15.19 -12.59
CA LEU A 174 -9.26 -14.75 -13.92
C LEU A 174 -10.25 -15.27 -14.95
N TRP A 175 -10.80 -16.49 -14.83
CA TRP A 175 -11.76 -17.13 -15.73
C TRP A 175 -13.11 -16.43 -15.76
N GLU A 176 -13.62 -16.02 -14.61
CA GLU A 176 -14.78 -15.15 -14.47
C GLU A 176 -14.55 -13.78 -15.16
N TYR A 177 -13.28 -13.36 -15.30
CA TYR A 177 -12.87 -12.19 -16.06
C TYR A 177 -12.33 -12.50 -17.50
N LYS A 178 -12.06 -13.78 -17.85
CA LYS A 178 -11.61 -14.41 -19.14
C LYS A 178 -10.94 -15.81 -18.90
N ALA A 179 -11.39 -16.86 -19.58
CA ALA A 179 -10.90 -18.26 -19.45
C ALA A 179 -9.38 -18.54 -19.77
N ILE A 180 -8.80 -19.65 -19.21
CA ILE A 180 -7.51 -20.37 -19.57
C ILE A 180 -6.16 -19.71 -19.12
N LEU A 181 -5.08 -20.37 -18.59
CA LEU A 181 -4.80 -21.72 -18.01
C LEU A 181 -3.69 -21.73 -16.88
N ASN A 182 -2.65 -22.62 -16.88
CA ASN A 182 -1.75 -22.96 -15.73
C ASN A 182 -0.31 -23.49 -16.14
N GLY A 183 0.74 -23.33 -15.30
CA GLY A 183 1.99 -24.17 -15.30
C GLY A 183 3.35 -23.48 -14.97
N GLU A 184 4.28 -24.09 -14.19
CA GLU A 184 5.60 -23.48 -13.80
C GLU A 184 6.72 -24.48 -13.34
N LEU A 185 7.96 -24.03 -13.01
CA LEU A 185 9.24 -24.79 -13.05
C LEU A 185 10.31 -24.43 -11.95
N THR A 186 11.14 -25.40 -11.48
CA THR A 186 12.51 -25.35 -10.84
C THR A 186 12.99 -26.79 -10.43
N ASP A 187 13.59 -27.58 -11.34
CA ASP A 187 13.29 -29.05 -11.41
C ASP A 187 11.80 -29.30 -11.13
N SER A 188 10.99 -28.46 -11.77
CA SER A 188 9.58 -28.26 -11.46
C SER A 188 9.17 -28.43 -9.99
N PHE A 189 9.86 -27.76 -9.05
CA PHE A 189 9.19 -27.13 -7.90
C PHE A 189 8.31 -25.98 -8.46
N SER A 190 7.28 -26.38 -9.21
CA SER A 190 6.14 -25.56 -9.52
C SER A 190 5.57 -25.12 -8.18
N PRO A 191 5.54 -23.82 -7.84
CA PRO A 191 4.86 -23.37 -6.64
C PRO A 191 3.41 -23.86 -6.72
N GLN A 192 2.94 -24.66 -5.76
CA GLN A 192 1.57 -25.17 -5.83
C GLN A 192 0.52 -24.07 -5.56
N CYS A 193 0.99 -22.95 -5.01
CA CYS A 193 0.25 -21.72 -4.74
C CYS A 193 1.23 -20.54 -4.64
N GLY A 194 0.67 -19.33 -4.58
CA GLY A 194 1.39 -18.08 -4.45
C GLY A 194 1.58 -17.33 -5.77
N ILE A 195 2.01 -16.07 -5.66
CA ILE A 195 2.28 -15.16 -6.78
C ILE A 195 3.62 -14.44 -6.60
N ARG A 196 4.31 -14.19 -7.71
CA ARG A 196 5.71 -13.74 -7.74
C ARG A 196 5.89 -12.37 -7.13
N GLN A 197 6.55 -12.31 -5.98
CA GLN A 197 6.63 -11.09 -5.19
C GLN A 197 7.79 -10.19 -5.66
N GLY A 198 7.61 -9.50 -6.78
CA GLY A 198 8.63 -8.72 -7.49
C GLY A 198 8.37 -8.59 -8.99
N ASP A 199 7.47 -9.43 -9.51
CA ASP A 199 6.88 -9.34 -10.83
C ASP A 199 5.91 -8.13 -10.93
N PRO A 200 5.90 -7.36 -12.04
CA PRO A 200 4.95 -6.25 -12.25
C PRO A 200 3.46 -6.63 -12.22
N LEU A 201 3.09 -7.83 -12.66
CA LEU A 201 1.69 -8.24 -12.86
C LEU A 201 1.03 -8.76 -11.58
N SER A 202 1.78 -9.50 -10.77
CA SER A 202 1.33 -10.17 -9.54
C SER A 202 0.51 -9.28 -8.58
N PRO A 203 0.84 -7.99 -8.33
CA PRO A 203 0.00 -7.12 -7.50
C PRO A 203 -1.41 -6.86 -8.04
N TYR A 204 -1.58 -6.85 -9.37
CA TYR A 204 -2.90 -6.67 -10.00
C TYR A 204 -3.73 -7.94 -9.90
N ILE A 205 -3.12 -9.12 -10.13
CA ILE A 205 -3.77 -10.43 -9.91
C ILE A 205 -4.20 -10.55 -8.44
N PHE A 206 -3.34 -10.17 -7.50
CA PHE A 206 -3.66 -10.16 -6.07
C PHE A 206 -4.90 -9.31 -5.75
N VAL A 207 -4.95 -8.09 -6.29
CA VAL A 207 -6.08 -7.17 -6.10
C VAL A 207 -7.38 -7.73 -6.68
N LEU A 208 -7.35 -8.33 -7.87
CA LEU A 208 -8.52 -9.00 -8.48
C LEU A 208 -9.00 -10.21 -7.66
N CYS A 209 -8.07 -10.94 -7.02
CA CYS A 209 -8.40 -12.05 -6.13
C CYS A 209 -9.05 -11.58 -4.82
N MET A 210 -8.47 -10.56 -4.18
CA MET A 210 -9.04 -9.94 -2.99
C MET A 210 -10.41 -9.28 -3.26
N GLU A 211 -10.69 -8.89 -4.50
CA GLU A 211 -11.98 -8.36 -4.90
C GLU A 211 -13.14 -9.36 -4.74
N LYS A 212 -12.88 -10.68 -4.78
CA LYS A 212 -13.93 -11.67 -4.48
C LYS A 212 -14.40 -11.62 -3.03
N LEU A 213 -13.53 -11.26 -2.08
CA LEU A 213 -13.97 -10.99 -0.71
C LEU A 213 -14.90 -9.76 -0.67
N SER A 214 -14.63 -8.72 -1.48
CA SER A 214 -15.55 -7.59 -1.63
C SER A 214 -16.90 -8.06 -2.19
N HIS A 215 -16.90 -8.86 -3.26
CA HIS A 215 -18.14 -9.41 -3.85
C HIS A 215 -18.95 -10.22 -2.83
N LEU A 216 -18.33 -11.13 -2.07
CA LEU A 216 -19.00 -11.90 -1.00
C LEU A 216 -19.63 -10.98 0.05
N ILE A 217 -18.89 -9.96 0.51
CA ILE A 217 -19.40 -8.97 1.48
C ILE A 217 -20.57 -8.18 0.88
N GLN A 218 -20.46 -7.71 -0.36
CA GLN A 218 -21.51 -6.94 -1.04
C GLN A 218 -22.77 -7.79 -1.26
N GLN A 219 -22.64 -9.08 -1.55
CA GLN A 219 -23.77 -10.01 -1.60
C GLN A 219 -24.47 -10.09 -0.24
N LYS A 220 -23.74 -10.30 0.87
CA LYS A 220 -24.35 -10.31 2.21
C LYS A 220 -24.99 -8.97 2.60
N ILE A 221 -24.54 -7.83 2.07
CA ILE A 221 -25.19 -6.52 2.24
C ILE A 221 -26.47 -6.43 1.41
N HIS A 222 -26.45 -6.89 0.15
CA HIS A 222 -27.62 -6.93 -0.72
C HIS A 222 -28.75 -7.78 -0.12
N ASP A 223 -28.39 -8.94 0.42
CA ASP A 223 -29.27 -9.86 1.17
C ASP A 223 -29.73 -9.28 2.53
N ARG A 224 -29.28 -8.06 2.89
CA ARG A 224 -29.53 -7.36 4.17
C ARG A 224 -29.04 -8.10 5.42
N ALA A 225 -28.23 -9.14 5.26
CA ALA A 225 -27.62 -9.88 6.35
C ALA A 225 -26.49 -9.08 7.03
N TRP A 226 -25.64 -8.41 6.24
CA TRP A 226 -24.51 -7.62 6.75
C TRP A 226 -24.92 -6.15 6.96
N LYS A 227 -24.91 -5.72 8.22
CA LYS A 227 -25.25 -4.37 8.66
C LYS A 227 -24.02 -3.48 8.66
N SER A 228 -23.75 -2.85 7.52
CA SER A 228 -22.67 -1.89 7.30
C SER A 228 -22.79 -0.62 8.17
N VAL A 229 -21.67 0.10 8.32
CA VAL A 229 -21.60 1.36 9.07
C VAL A 229 -21.79 2.55 8.13
N GLN A 230 -22.89 3.28 8.31
CA GLN A 230 -23.09 4.59 7.68
C GLN A 230 -22.51 5.68 8.58
N ILE A 231 -21.70 6.64 8.09
CA ILE A 231 -21.09 7.70 8.92
C ILE A 231 -22.11 8.79 9.28
N CYS A 232 -22.64 9.50 8.29
CA CYS A 232 -23.62 10.58 8.41
C CYS A 232 -24.96 10.18 7.76
N GLN A 233 -26.05 10.88 8.09
CA GLN A 233 -27.34 10.63 7.41
C GLN A 233 -27.20 10.94 5.91
N GLY A 234 -27.63 10.01 5.06
CA GLY A 234 -27.50 10.13 3.60
C GLY A 234 -26.11 9.77 3.04
N GLY A 235 -25.08 9.65 3.89
CA GLY A 235 -23.73 9.25 3.48
C GLY A 235 -23.62 7.75 3.13
N PRO A 236 -22.47 7.32 2.57
CA PRO A 236 -22.26 5.95 2.11
C PRO A 236 -22.25 4.92 3.24
N HIS A 237 -22.61 3.70 2.87
CA HIS A 237 -22.59 2.52 3.73
C HIS A 237 -21.24 1.79 3.62
N ILE A 238 -20.45 1.81 4.70
CA ILE A 238 -19.09 1.27 4.73
C ILE A 238 -19.09 -0.08 5.45
N SER A 239 -18.75 -1.14 4.72
CA SER A 239 -18.59 -2.51 5.24
C SER A 239 -17.13 -2.96 5.28
N HIS A 240 -16.28 -2.42 4.42
CA HIS A 240 -14.86 -2.79 4.36
C HIS A 240 -14.00 -1.73 3.67
N LEU A 241 -12.71 -1.75 3.98
CA LEU A 241 -11.64 -0.99 3.32
C LEU A 241 -10.46 -1.93 3.08
N PHE A 242 -10.12 -2.13 1.80
CA PHE A 242 -9.00 -2.98 1.40
C PHE A 242 -7.88 -2.14 0.78
N PHE A 243 -6.65 -2.48 1.16
CA PHE A 243 -5.45 -1.99 0.51
C PHE A 243 -4.49 -3.17 0.34
N ALA A 244 -4.64 -3.91 -0.76
CA ALA A 244 -3.99 -5.22 -0.93
C ALA A 244 -4.26 -6.12 0.29
N ASP A 245 -3.25 -6.47 1.09
CA ASP A 245 -3.32 -7.35 2.26
C ASP A 245 -3.68 -6.65 3.58
N ASP A 246 -3.67 -5.31 3.62
CA ASP A 246 -4.16 -4.51 4.76
C ASP A 246 -5.70 -4.34 4.68
N LEU A 247 -6.44 -5.18 5.41
CA LEU A 247 -7.91 -5.18 5.41
C LEU A 247 -8.49 -4.62 6.73
N ILE A 248 -9.57 -3.84 6.62
CA ILE A 248 -10.46 -3.54 7.76
C ILE A 248 -11.90 -3.82 7.33
N LEU A 249 -12.63 -4.58 8.17
CA LEU A 249 -14.06 -4.81 8.03
C LEU A 249 -14.85 -4.00 9.08
N PHE A 250 -16.08 -3.64 8.76
CA PHE A 250 -16.96 -2.83 9.58
C PHE A 250 -18.38 -3.40 9.63
N GLY A 251 -19.00 -3.35 10.81
CA GLY A 251 -20.37 -3.82 11.03
C GLY A 251 -21.04 -3.24 12.27
N GLU A 252 -22.31 -3.58 12.47
CA GLU A 252 -23.02 -3.37 13.75
C GLU A 252 -22.47 -4.35 14.80
N ALA A 253 -22.32 -3.90 16.06
CA ALA A 253 -21.83 -4.77 17.13
C ALA A 253 -22.93 -5.72 17.62
N THR A 254 -23.06 -6.88 16.99
CA THR A 254 -23.89 -8.00 17.48
C THR A 254 -23.16 -9.33 17.31
N ILE A 255 -23.64 -10.36 18.02
CA ILE A 255 -23.16 -11.75 17.88
C ILE A 255 -23.35 -12.25 16.45
N ASP A 256 -24.51 -12.01 15.84
CA ASP A 256 -24.82 -12.45 14.47
C ASP A 256 -23.89 -11.81 13.44
N GLN A 257 -23.55 -10.53 13.62
CA GLN A 257 -22.60 -9.85 12.73
C GLN A 257 -21.19 -10.40 12.90
N ALA A 258 -20.73 -10.67 14.13
CA ALA A 258 -19.42 -11.29 14.34
C ALA A 258 -19.33 -12.67 13.68
N TRP A 259 -20.37 -13.49 13.78
CA TRP A 259 -20.47 -14.77 13.08
C TRP A 259 -20.48 -14.61 11.57
N LEU A 260 -21.32 -13.74 11.02
CA LEU A 260 -21.42 -13.51 9.57
C LEU A 260 -20.09 -13.00 8.98
N MET A 261 -19.43 -12.08 9.69
CA MET A 261 -18.13 -11.53 9.29
C MET A 261 -17.03 -12.60 9.33
N LYS A 262 -17.04 -13.46 10.36
CA LYS A 262 -16.09 -14.58 10.46
C LYS A 262 -16.34 -15.61 9.36
N GLN A 263 -17.59 -16.04 9.18
CA GLN A 263 -17.97 -16.99 8.13
C GLN A 263 -17.57 -16.49 6.75
N CYS A 264 -17.84 -15.22 6.42
CA CYS A 264 -17.46 -14.66 5.12
C CYS A 264 -15.93 -14.65 4.89
N LEU A 265 -15.13 -14.53 5.94
CA LEU A 265 -13.67 -14.67 5.87
C LEU A 265 -13.26 -16.14 5.74
N ASP A 266 -13.86 -17.03 6.51
CA ASP A 266 -13.56 -18.47 6.49
C ASP A 266 -13.93 -19.07 5.11
N ASP A 267 -15.09 -18.72 4.54
CA ASP A 267 -15.52 -19.04 3.17
C ASP A 267 -14.50 -18.56 2.13
N PHE A 268 -14.07 -17.29 2.22
CA PHE A 268 -13.06 -16.72 1.31
C PHE A 268 -11.68 -17.39 1.48
N CYS A 269 -11.28 -17.70 2.72
CA CYS A 269 -10.03 -18.41 3.02
C CYS A 269 -10.04 -19.83 2.47
N GLN A 270 -11.18 -20.54 2.57
CA GLN A 270 -11.37 -21.87 2.00
C GLN A 270 -11.24 -21.85 0.47
N LEU A 271 -11.83 -20.87 -0.21
CA LEU A 271 -11.75 -20.71 -1.67
C LEU A 271 -10.35 -20.29 -2.14
N SER A 272 -9.77 -19.25 -1.52
CA SER A 272 -8.52 -18.61 -1.99
C SER A 272 -7.23 -19.26 -1.48
N GLY A 273 -7.31 -20.11 -0.46
CA GLY A 273 -6.17 -20.60 0.32
C GLY A 273 -5.54 -19.57 1.27
N GLN A 274 -6.10 -18.36 1.35
CA GLN A 274 -5.67 -17.36 2.33
C GLN A 274 -5.86 -17.86 3.76
N CYS A 275 -5.13 -17.27 4.70
CA CYS A 275 -5.23 -17.63 6.12
C CYS A 275 -5.11 -16.37 6.97
N VAL A 276 -6.10 -16.11 7.82
CA VAL A 276 -6.10 -15.00 8.77
C VAL A 276 -5.17 -15.31 9.93
N SER A 277 -4.22 -14.42 10.21
CA SER A 277 -3.44 -14.40 11.45
C SER A 277 -4.31 -13.79 12.57
N PHE A 278 -5.21 -14.55 13.18
CA PHE A 278 -6.14 -14.01 14.18
C PHE A 278 -5.42 -13.36 15.38
N GLU A 279 -4.25 -13.88 15.79
CA GLU A 279 -3.38 -13.31 16.85
C GLU A 279 -2.84 -11.90 16.54
N LYS A 280 -2.66 -11.56 15.26
CA LYS A 280 -2.18 -10.26 14.79
C LYS A 280 -3.30 -9.33 14.32
N SER A 281 -4.46 -9.92 14.06
CA SER A 281 -5.70 -9.21 13.79
C SER A 281 -6.20 -8.55 15.06
N MET A 282 -7.02 -7.52 14.95
CA MET A 282 -7.47 -6.71 16.08
C MET A 282 -8.91 -6.27 15.91
N ILE A 283 -9.69 -6.32 16.99
CA ILE A 283 -11.07 -5.85 17.01
C ILE A 283 -11.19 -4.63 17.90
N CYS A 284 -11.78 -3.57 17.37
CA CYS A 284 -12.17 -2.39 18.11
C CYS A 284 -13.69 -2.25 18.03
N VAL A 285 -14.33 -2.03 19.18
CA VAL A 285 -15.78 -1.79 19.30
C VAL A 285 -16.05 -0.36 19.73
N SER A 286 -17.22 0.18 19.39
CA SER A 286 -17.62 1.51 19.86
C SER A 286 -17.92 1.50 21.37
N PRO A 287 -17.69 2.62 22.11
CA PRO A 287 -17.76 2.65 23.58
C PRO A 287 -19.14 2.38 24.19
N ASN A 288 -20.21 2.41 23.37
CA ASN A 288 -21.56 2.05 23.77
C ASN A 288 -21.89 0.56 23.62
N THR A 289 -20.91 -0.27 23.27
CA THR A 289 -21.00 -1.74 23.29
C THR A 289 -20.64 -2.23 24.70
N CYS A 290 -21.50 -3.04 25.33
CA CYS A 290 -21.19 -3.58 26.67
C CYS A 290 -20.05 -4.62 26.62
N SER A 291 -19.33 -4.75 27.75
CA SER A 291 -18.13 -5.59 27.86
C SER A 291 -18.39 -7.06 27.50
N ASP A 292 -19.51 -7.63 27.94
CA ASP A 292 -19.84 -9.04 27.70
C ASP A 292 -20.07 -9.33 26.21
N LEU A 293 -20.74 -8.41 25.51
CA LEU A 293 -20.97 -8.47 24.07
C LEU A 293 -19.64 -8.27 23.32
N ALA A 294 -18.81 -7.31 23.73
CA ALA A 294 -17.49 -7.11 23.15
C ALA A 294 -16.62 -8.37 23.28
N ASN A 295 -16.58 -8.99 24.46
CA ASN A 295 -15.85 -10.24 24.72
C ASN A 295 -16.39 -11.42 23.91
N SER A 296 -17.72 -11.51 23.74
CA SER A 296 -18.36 -12.53 22.90
C SER A 296 -17.98 -12.37 21.44
N ILE A 297 -18.01 -11.14 20.91
CA ILE A 297 -17.57 -10.80 19.55
C ILE A 297 -16.09 -11.18 19.35
N ALA A 298 -15.22 -10.86 20.31
CA ALA A 298 -13.80 -11.21 20.28
C ALA A 298 -13.58 -12.73 20.19
N THR A 299 -14.29 -13.48 21.04
CA THR A 299 -14.24 -14.95 21.09
C THR A 299 -14.69 -15.59 19.78
N ILE A 300 -15.83 -15.14 19.22
CA ILE A 300 -16.36 -15.63 17.94
C ILE A 300 -15.36 -15.37 16.81
N SER A 301 -14.92 -14.12 16.69
CA SER A 301 -13.97 -13.70 15.66
C SER A 301 -12.57 -14.32 15.84
N GLY A 302 -12.20 -14.74 17.05
CA GLY A 302 -10.90 -15.30 17.40
C GLY A 302 -9.77 -14.26 17.51
N SER A 303 -10.07 -12.96 17.40
CA SER A 303 -9.09 -11.87 17.41
C SER A 303 -9.17 -11.06 18.71
N PRO A 304 -8.03 -10.58 19.27
CA PRO A 304 -8.02 -9.81 20.50
C PRO A 304 -8.75 -8.46 20.38
N LEU A 305 -9.45 -8.09 21.46
CA LEU A 305 -9.99 -6.74 21.64
C LEU A 305 -8.88 -5.72 21.85
N THR A 306 -9.08 -4.53 21.31
CA THR A 306 -8.22 -3.38 21.57
C THR A 306 -9.03 -2.08 21.64
N ALA A 307 -8.59 -1.17 22.52
CA ALA A 307 -9.08 0.20 22.56
C ALA A 307 -8.61 1.05 21.35
N SER A 308 -7.66 0.54 20.55
CA SER A 308 -7.13 1.23 19.37
C SER A 308 -6.59 0.23 18.34
N LEU A 309 -7.00 0.38 17.07
CA LEU A 309 -6.46 -0.40 15.94
C LEU A 309 -5.01 0.00 15.58
N GLY A 310 -4.41 0.94 16.33
CA GLY A 310 -3.02 1.34 16.21
C GLY A 310 -2.76 2.11 14.92
N LYS A 311 -1.97 1.52 14.02
CA LYS A 311 -1.69 2.08 12.69
C LYS A 311 -2.44 1.33 11.60
N TYR A 312 -2.91 2.09 10.63
CA TYR A 312 -3.36 1.57 9.33
C TYR A 312 -2.57 2.29 8.25
N LEU A 313 -2.03 1.52 7.29
CA LEU A 313 -1.24 2.04 6.18
C LEU A 313 -0.11 2.98 6.63
N GLY A 314 0.50 2.72 7.79
CA GLY A 314 1.60 3.52 8.36
C GLY A 314 1.20 4.82 9.08
N VAL A 315 -0.07 5.20 9.12
CA VAL A 315 -0.60 6.38 9.84
C VAL A 315 -1.36 5.91 11.09
N PRO A 316 -1.23 6.59 12.26
CA PRO A 316 -2.04 6.26 13.43
C PRO A 316 -3.53 6.54 13.18
N LEU A 317 -4.39 5.58 13.52
CA LEU A 317 -5.84 5.76 13.56
C LEU A 317 -6.20 6.53 14.85
N ILE A 318 -7.00 7.59 14.71
CA ILE A 318 -7.18 8.59 15.78
C ILE A 318 -8.43 8.22 16.61
N HIS A 319 -8.24 7.40 17.65
CA HIS A 319 -9.31 7.03 18.58
C HIS A 319 -9.52 8.05 19.73
N THR A 320 -8.50 8.85 20.08
CA THR A 320 -8.50 9.74 21.26
C THR A 320 -8.19 11.20 20.87
N ARG A 321 -7.89 12.08 21.82
CA ARG A 321 -7.48 13.46 21.51
C ARG A 321 -6.03 13.44 20.99
N VAL A 322 -5.81 13.97 19.81
CA VAL A 322 -4.47 14.08 19.21
C VAL A 322 -3.53 14.82 20.15
N SER A 323 -2.38 14.21 20.45
CA SER A 323 -1.34 14.78 21.30
C SER A 323 0.01 14.75 20.60
N LYS A 324 1.04 15.36 21.20
CA LYS A 324 2.41 15.27 20.71
C LYS A 324 2.92 13.81 20.70
N GLN A 325 2.46 12.98 21.64
CA GLN A 325 2.83 11.57 21.74
C GLN A 325 2.33 10.76 20.52
N THR A 326 1.14 11.11 19.99
CA THR A 326 0.55 10.46 18.79
C THR A 326 1.48 10.45 17.58
N TYR A 327 2.36 11.44 17.44
CA TYR A 327 3.32 11.55 16.33
C TYR A 327 4.80 11.47 16.76
N GLN A 328 5.06 11.03 18.00
CA GLN A 328 6.42 10.94 18.53
C GLN A 328 7.30 9.99 17.70
N GLU A 329 6.72 8.97 17.07
CA GLU A 329 7.44 8.06 16.17
C GLU A 329 7.87 8.73 14.85
N VAL A 330 7.13 9.73 14.35
CA VAL A 330 7.53 10.49 13.15
C VAL A 330 8.78 11.31 13.47
N ILE A 331 8.79 11.95 14.65
CA ILE A 331 9.96 12.65 15.19
C ILE A 331 11.12 11.66 15.39
N ALA A 332 10.87 10.50 16.01
CA ALA A 332 11.90 9.48 16.25
C ALA A 332 12.49 8.90 14.96
N LYS A 333 11.68 8.70 13.90
CA LYS A 333 12.16 8.28 12.57
C LYS A 333 13.09 9.33 11.96
N ALA A 334 12.72 10.62 12.04
CA ALA A 334 13.58 11.71 11.59
C ALA A 334 14.90 11.76 12.40
N GLN A 335 14.82 11.62 13.74
CA GLN A 335 15.99 11.56 14.62
C GLN A 335 16.91 10.37 14.31
N LYS A 336 16.37 9.16 14.13
CA LYS A 336 17.17 7.95 13.83
C LYS A 336 17.92 8.08 12.49
N ARG A 337 17.27 8.67 11.47
CA ARG A 337 17.94 8.96 10.18
C ARG A 337 19.03 10.03 10.34
N LEU A 338 18.74 11.12 11.05
CA LEU A 338 19.74 12.16 11.35
C LEU A 338 20.94 11.63 12.14
N ALA A 339 20.72 10.81 13.16
CA ALA A 339 21.78 10.22 13.98
C ALA A 339 22.68 9.24 13.20
N SER A 340 22.16 8.61 12.14
CA SER A 340 22.97 7.76 11.25
C SER A 340 23.96 8.56 10.38
N TRP A 341 23.84 9.89 10.30
CA TRP A 341 24.70 10.73 9.50
C TRP A 341 25.72 11.48 10.33
N LYS A 342 27.00 11.24 10.02
CA LYS A 342 28.12 12.05 10.51
C LYS A 342 28.05 13.44 9.87
N SER A 343 27.33 14.38 10.48
CA SER A 343 27.15 15.75 9.98
C SER A 343 28.48 16.48 9.70
N HIS A 344 29.56 16.07 10.37
CA HIS A 344 30.93 16.56 10.18
C HIS A 344 31.60 16.10 8.86
N THR A 345 31.16 15.02 8.22
CA THR A 345 31.69 14.57 6.92
C THR A 345 30.91 15.13 5.72
N LEU A 346 29.96 16.04 5.96
CA LEU A 346 29.04 16.57 4.94
C LEU A 346 29.23 18.07 4.75
N SER A 347 29.40 18.50 3.49
CA SER A 347 29.35 19.90 3.10
C SER A 347 27.95 20.50 3.36
N MET A 348 27.86 21.83 3.42
CA MET A 348 26.58 22.54 3.60
C MET A 348 25.56 22.14 2.52
N ALA A 349 26.00 22.04 1.25
CA ALA A 349 25.17 21.56 0.15
C ALA A 349 24.69 20.12 0.37
N GLY A 350 25.58 19.20 0.79
CA GLY A 350 25.23 17.81 1.09
C GLY A 350 24.19 17.70 2.22
N ARG A 351 24.30 18.53 3.26
CA ARG A 351 23.29 18.59 4.34
C ARG A 351 21.95 19.11 3.84
N ILE A 352 21.92 20.17 3.02
CA ILE A 352 20.67 20.69 2.43
C ILE A 352 19.98 19.61 1.59
N THR A 353 20.74 18.91 0.74
CA THR A 353 20.22 17.83 -0.12
C THR A 353 19.64 16.68 0.71
N LEU A 354 20.34 16.19 1.74
CA LEU A 354 19.84 15.12 2.61
C LEU A 354 18.62 15.56 3.44
N LEU A 355 18.62 16.82 3.90
CA LEU A 355 17.49 17.40 4.64
C LEU A 355 16.24 17.44 3.75
N GLN A 356 16.36 17.96 2.52
CA GLN A 356 15.24 18.06 1.59
C GLN A 356 14.76 16.70 1.08
N SER A 357 15.67 15.77 0.74
CA SER A 357 15.31 14.47 0.17
C SER A 357 14.80 13.45 1.20
N VAL A 358 15.18 13.57 2.48
CA VAL A 358 14.88 12.56 3.49
C VAL A 358 14.15 13.14 4.71
N THR A 359 14.73 14.08 5.47
CA THR A 359 14.13 14.47 6.77
C THR A 359 12.89 15.32 6.64
N ALA A 360 12.86 16.21 5.64
CA ALA A 360 11.66 16.93 5.25
C ALA A 360 10.62 16.02 4.55
N ALA A 361 11.05 14.88 3.99
CA ALA A 361 10.17 13.93 3.30
C ALA A 361 9.47 12.94 4.26
N ILE A 362 10.14 12.49 5.33
CA ILE A 362 9.59 11.58 6.36
C ILE A 362 8.19 11.97 6.86
N PRO A 363 7.91 13.23 7.24
CA PRO A 363 6.60 13.59 7.78
C PRO A 363 5.52 13.82 6.70
N ILE A 364 5.88 13.99 5.42
CA ILE A 364 4.94 14.34 4.33
C ILE A 364 3.77 13.36 4.29
N TYR A 365 4.05 12.06 4.43
CA TYR A 365 3.05 11.02 4.35
C TYR A 365 1.98 11.12 5.46
N THR A 366 2.40 11.41 6.70
CA THR A 366 1.45 11.66 7.81
C THR A 366 0.75 13.03 7.65
N MET A 367 1.45 14.03 7.12
CA MET A 367 0.91 15.36 6.86
C MET A 367 -0.16 15.43 5.75
N GLN A 368 -0.28 14.38 4.91
CA GLN A 368 -1.33 14.27 3.89
C GLN A 368 -2.71 13.97 4.47
N THR A 369 -2.77 13.30 5.62
CA THR A 369 -4.01 12.80 6.23
C THR A 369 -4.29 13.40 7.60
N ALA A 370 -3.29 13.94 8.29
CA ALA A 370 -3.44 14.50 9.63
C ALA A 370 -2.92 15.93 9.75
N LYS A 371 -3.67 16.77 10.49
CA LYS A 371 -3.18 18.06 10.97
C LYS A 371 -2.31 17.85 12.22
N LEU A 372 -1.01 17.98 12.05
CA LEU A 372 -0.04 17.81 13.13
C LEU A 372 -0.15 18.98 14.14
N PRO A 373 -0.01 18.72 15.46
CA PRO A 373 0.13 19.78 16.44
C PRO A 373 1.33 20.67 16.12
N MET A 374 1.24 21.99 16.36
CA MET A 374 2.33 22.92 16.07
C MET A 374 3.64 22.50 16.77
N SER A 375 3.56 22.00 18.00
CA SER A 375 4.71 21.49 18.77
C SER A 375 5.39 20.23 18.20
N VAL A 376 4.76 19.54 17.23
CA VAL A 376 5.37 18.49 16.40
C VAL A 376 6.08 19.12 15.20
N CYS A 377 5.43 20.04 14.50
CA CYS A 377 6.03 20.80 13.39
C CYS A 377 7.27 21.58 13.82
N ASP A 378 7.21 22.30 14.94
CA ASP A 378 8.34 23.04 15.50
C ASP A 378 9.49 22.11 15.90
N LYS A 379 9.18 20.88 16.35
CA LYS A 379 10.22 19.90 16.69
C LYS A 379 10.89 19.31 15.45
N LEU A 380 10.15 19.08 14.37
CA LEU A 380 10.70 18.67 13.07
C LEU A 380 11.57 19.79 12.46
N ASP A 381 11.10 21.03 12.48
CA ASP A 381 11.86 22.20 12.04
C ASP A 381 13.13 22.41 12.89
N GLN A 382 13.06 22.22 14.21
CA GLN A 382 14.24 22.25 15.09
C GLN A 382 15.26 21.17 14.72
N LEU A 383 14.83 19.94 14.42
CA LEU A 383 15.73 18.86 14.01
C LEU A 383 16.42 19.17 12.67
N ASN A 384 15.66 19.65 11.68
CA ASN A 384 16.18 20.07 10.38
C ASN A 384 17.19 21.22 10.51
N ARG A 385 16.86 22.25 11.30
CA ARG A 385 17.71 23.39 11.63
C ARG A 385 19.03 22.96 12.29
N ASN A 386 18.95 22.13 13.33
CA ASN A 386 20.12 21.64 14.05
C ASN A 386 21.05 20.81 13.14
N PHE A 387 20.48 19.95 12.29
CA PHE A 387 21.27 19.16 11.33
C PHE A 387 21.98 20.04 10.30
N LEU A 388 21.28 21.02 9.72
CA LEU A 388 21.83 21.93 8.71
C LEU A 388 23.11 22.62 9.21
N TRP A 389 23.04 23.24 10.39
CA TRP A 389 24.18 23.94 10.99
C TRP A 389 25.24 22.98 11.58
N GLY A 390 24.90 21.70 11.74
CA GLY A 390 25.83 20.66 12.16
C GLY A 390 26.02 20.59 13.67
N HIS A 391 24.95 20.83 14.44
CA HIS A 391 24.90 20.43 15.85
C HIS A 391 25.18 18.93 15.99
N THR A 392 25.90 18.59 17.04
CA THR A 392 26.02 17.20 17.52
C THR A 392 25.63 17.15 19.01
N SER A 393 25.61 15.97 19.62
CA SER A 393 25.40 15.83 21.07
C SER A 393 26.44 16.61 21.89
N ASN A 394 27.65 16.80 21.35
CA ASN A 394 28.80 17.36 22.08
C ASN A 394 29.18 18.77 21.59
N THR A 395 28.59 19.26 20.49
CA THR A 395 28.90 20.58 19.93
C THR A 395 27.65 21.35 19.54
N SER A 396 27.44 22.48 20.22
CA SER A 396 26.48 23.50 19.81
C SER A 396 27.11 24.43 18.80
N LYS A 397 26.44 24.69 17.67
CA LYS A 397 26.89 25.65 16.65
C LYS A 397 25.95 26.85 16.56
N ILE A 398 26.50 28.04 16.33
CA ILE A 398 25.69 29.24 16.15
C ILE A 398 24.94 29.13 14.82
N HIS A 399 23.65 29.45 14.84
CA HIS A 399 22.82 29.49 13.64
C HIS A 399 22.91 30.89 13.02
N LEU A 400 23.70 31.00 11.96
CA LEU A 400 24.07 32.29 11.36
C LEU A 400 22.90 33.01 10.66
N VAL A 401 21.84 32.27 10.30
CA VAL A 401 20.66 32.80 9.60
C VAL A 401 19.38 32.30 10.27
N ASN A 402 18.40 33.18 10.42
CA ASN A 402 17.06 32.84 10.92
C ASN A 402 16.43 31.73 10.06
N TRP A 403 15.79 30.75 10.71
CA TRP A 403 15.12 29.63 10.05
C TRP A 403 14.06 30.09 9.03
N GLU A 404 13.35 31.18 9.31
CA GLU A 404 12.38 31.74 8.37
C GLU A 404 13.02 32.21 7.05
N GLN A 405 14.18 32.86 7.12
CA GLN A 405 14.94 33.28 5.95
C GLN A 405 15.52 32.06 5.20
N VAL A 406 16.03 31.06 5.93
CA VAL A 406 16.47 29.77 5.37
C VAL A 406 15.33 29.07 4.61
N CYS A 407 14.09 29.18 5.10
CA CYS A 407 12.92 28.54 4.50
C CYS A 407 12.35 29.25 3.27
N LYS A 408 12.82 30.44 2.91
CA LYS A 408 12.35 31.14 1.71
C LYS A 408 12.77 30.42 0.42
N PRO A 409 12.07 30.63 -0.71
CA PRO A 409 12.51 30.15 -2.02
C PRO A 409 13.92 30.63 -2.40
N LYS A 410 14.64 29.84 -3.20
CA LYS A 410 16.01 30.19 -3.66
C LYS A 410 16.06 31.51 -4.44
N ILE A 411 15.01 31.79 -5.22
CA ILE A 411 14.86 33.04 -5.99
C ILE A 411 14.83 34.32 -5.15
N VAL A 412 14.57 34.22 -3.84
CA VAL A 412 14.57 35.37 -2.89
C VAL A 412 15.62 35.18 -1.79
N GLY A 413 16.70 34.43 -2.08
CA GLY A 413 17.86 34.27 -1.19
C GLY A 413 17.69 33.28 -0.04
N GLY A 414 16.66 32.43 -0.05
CA GLY A 414 16.53 31.31 0.88
C GLY A 414 17.14 30.00 0.36
N LEU A 415 17.03 28.91 1.12
CA LEU A 415 17.55 27.59 0.72
C LEU A 415 16.45 26.68 0.11
N GLY A 416 15.20 27.12 0.08
CA GLY A 416 14.06 26.34 -0.43
C GLY A 416 13.62 25.21 0.51
N ILE A 417 13.94 25.29 1.80
CA ILE A 417 13.51 24.32 2.81
C ILE A 417 12.09 24.69 3.26
N LYS A 418 11.11 23.78 3.14
CA LYS A 418 9.72 24.09 3.53
C LYS A 418 9.55 23.97 5.05
N ARG A 419 8.95 24.97 5.69
CA ARG A 419 8.52 24.89 7.11
C ARG A 419 7.48 23.79 7.28
N SER A 420 7.64 22.95 8.30
CA SER A 420 6.78 21.78 8.52
C SER A 420 5.29 22.13 8.65
N ALA A 421 4.96 23.23 9.33
CA ALA A 421 3.57 23.67 9.52
C ALA A 421 2.89 24.10 8.20
N TRP A 422 3.59 24.87 7.37
CA TRP A 422 3.08 25.31 6.07
C TRP A 422 2.97 24.15 5.08
N MET A 423 3.93 23.22 5.10
CA MET A 423 3.87 22.02 4.28
C MET A 423 2.67 21.15 4.66
N ASN A 424 2.38 20.99 5.96
CA ASN A 424 1.20 20.25 6.43
C ASN A 424 -0.11 20.92 6.00
N GLN A 425 -0.23 22.25 6.18
CA GLN A 425 -1.41 22.98 5.73
C GLN A 425 -1.61 22.88 4.21
N ALA A 426 -0.54 22.97 3.41
CA ALA A 426 -0.61 22.85 1.96
C ALA A 426 -1.00 21.43 1.49
N LEU A 427 -0.54 20.38 2.18
CA LEU A 427 -0.92 18.99 1.89
C LEU A 427 -2.40 18.73 2.21
N LEU A 428 -2.91 19.24 3.32
CA LEU A 428 -4.34 19.16 3.66
C LEU A 428 -5.21 20.00 2.70
N ALA A 429 -4.72 21.18 2.30
CA ALA A 429 -5.39 22.01 1.29
C ALA A 429 -5.45 21.31 -0.08
N LYS A 430 -4.46 20.49 -0.44
CA LYS A 430 -4.52 19.64 -1.64
C LYS A 430 -5.68 18.63 -1.56
N THR A 431 -5.94 18.03 -0.41
CA THR A 431 -7.10 17.14 -0.20
C THR A 431 -8.42 17.91 -0.30
N GLY A 432 -8.49 19.12 0.27
CA GLY A 432 -9.65 20.00 0.09
C GLY A 432 -9.88 20.41 -1.38
N TRP A 433 -8.80 20.66 -2.14
CA TRP A 433 -8.90 20.94 -3.58
C TRP A 433 -9.44 19.76 -4.38
N ARG A 434 -9.03 18.52 -4.05
CA ARG A 434 -9.59 17.29 -4.68
C ARG A 434 -11.11 17.20 -4.47
N LEU A 435 -11.59 17.56 -3.27
CA LEU A 435 -13.03 17.57 -2.96
C LEU A 435 -13.79 18.62 -3.80
N LEU A 436 -13.22 19.82 -3.98
CA LEU A 436 -13.76 20.87 -4.85
C LEU A 436 -13.74 20.50 -6.35
N GLN A 437 -12.88 19.57 -6.77
CA GLN A 437 -12.84 19.03 -8.13
C GLN A 437 -13.80 17.85 -8.35
N HIS A 438 -14.69 17.57 -7.38
CA HIS A 438 -15.70 16.50 -7.44
C HIS A 438 -15.13 15.11 -7.77
N GLU A 439 -13.91 14.83 -7.27
CA GLU A 439 -13.24 13.56 -7.47
C GLU A 439 -14.08 12.40 -6.89
N GLN A 440 -14.36 11.39 -7.71
CA GLN A 440 -15.27 10.29 -7.36
C GLN A 440 -14.56 9.23 -6.52
N GLY A 441 -14.94 9.08 -5.25
CA GLY A 441 -14.42 8.03 -4.37
C GLY A 441 -15.17 7.96 -3.04
N LEU A 442 -15.02 6.84 -2.31
CA LEU A 442 -15.71 6.61 -1.03
C LEU A 442 -15.36 7.67 0.05
N TRP A 443 -14.24 8.37 -0.11
CA TRP A 443 -13.76 9.41 0.81
C TRP A 443 -14.41 10.79 0.60
N SER A 444 -15.07 11.00 -0.55
CA SER A 444 -15.63 12.28 -0.99
C SER A 444 -17.16 12.25 -1.18
N GLN A 445 -17.81 11.15 -0.78
CA GLN A 445 -19.26 10.90 -0.86
C GLN A 445 -20.00 11.22 0.44
#